data_AF-A0A840RRR4-F1
#
_entry.id   AF-A0A840RRR4-F1
#
_cell.length_a   1.000
_cell.length_b   1.000
_cell.length_c   1.000
_cell.angle_alpha   90.00
_cell.angle_beta   90.00
_cell.angle_gamma   90.00
#
_symmetry.space_group_name_H-M   'P 1'
#
loop_
_entity.id
_entity.type
_entity.pdbx_description
1 polymer ?
#
loop_
_entity_poly.entity_id
_entity_poly.type
_entity_poly.pdbx_seq_one_letter_code
_entity_poly.pdbx_strand_id
1 'polypeptide(L)'
;MKNSLAILTGHYLYLQKHFKINFLEDIYNFPVPLWSQQINDTLCEIVIGFPHTIDYEGDLCLIFKINGVCIYRIIFVISNGTPFCLKDENVIFISSVQGMHDFDNVKLATKVCHDIQPAQLLMAAMSGVTTALGFKTMVGIGNKNQISQGKRFYFSYNNFFEKYGVLVSGTNYYEIPVPFAEKPLAMIEMKHRKRTQKKRAFKNNISENVALAMERFFVKEAEPAGVIDEKSLPVLQN
;
A
#
# COMPACT_ATOMS: atom_id res chain seq x y z
N MET A 1 15.01 -14.66 10.58
CA MET A 1 16.29 -14.24 9.96
C MET A 1 16.53 -14.83 8.57
N LYS A 2 16.26 -16.12 8.26
CA LYS A 2 16.48 -16.65 6.88
C LYS A 2 15.56 -16.09 5.78
N ASN A 3 14.31 -15.74 6.12
CA ASN A 3 13.36 -15.25 5.10
C ASN A 3 13.52 -13.75 4.78
N SER A 4 14.05 -12.94 5.71
CA SER A 4 14.13 -11.48 5.57
C SER A 4 15.04 -11.06 4.40
N LEU A 5 16.19 -11.71 4.23
CA LEU A 5 17.09 -11.42 3.12
C LEU A 5 16.47 -11.78 1.77
N ALA A 6 15.80 -12.93 1.67
CA ALA A 6 15.12 -13.34 0.44
C ALA A 6 14.00 -12.38 0.06
N ILE A 7 13.23 -11.89 1.05
CA ILE A 7 12.19 -10.88 0.86
C ILE A 7 12.80 -9.57 0.35
N LEU A 8 13.86 -9.06 0.98
CA LEU A 8 14.50 -7.82 0.55
C LEU A 8 15.15 -7.94 -0.84
N THR A 9 15.85 -9.04 -1.12
CA THR A 9 16.41 -9.28 -2.46
C THR A 9 15.30 -9.33 -3.52
N GLY A 10 14.21 -10.07 -3.26
CA GLY A 10 13.07 -10.12 -4.16
C GLY A 10 12.41 -8.74 -4.35
N HIS A 11 12.31 -7.95 -3.29
CA HIS A 11 11.80 -6.59 -3.33
C HIS A 11 12.60 -5.71 -4.30
N TYR A 12 13.93 -5.65 -4.14
CA TYR A 12 14.78 -4.82 -4.99
C TYR A 12 14.82 -5.30 -6.44
N LEU A 13 14.83 -6.61 -6.68
CA LEU A 13 14.74 -7.17 -8.04
C LEU A 13 13.41 -6.79 -8.71
N TYR A 14 12.31 -6.83 -7.98
CA TYR A 14 11.02 -6.38 -8.49
C TYR A 14 11.04 -4.89 -8.83
N LEU A 15 11.53 -4.04 -7.91
CA LEU A 15 11.63 -2.60 -8.15
C LEU A 15 12.48 -2.29 -9.38
N GLN A 16 13.67 -2.90 -9.49
CA GLN A 16 14.57 -2.69 -10.63
C GLN A 16 13.91 -3.04 -11.98
N LYS A 17 13.06 -4.07 -12.01
CA LYS A 17 12.40 -4.53 -13.23
C LYS A 17 11.18 -3.70 -13.61
N HIS A 18 10.40 -3.25 -12.63
CA HIS A 18 9.07 -2.69 -12.86
C HIS A 18 8.98 -1.17 -12.63
N PHE A 19 9.94 -0.56 -11.93
CA PHE A 19 9.95 0.87 -11.63
C PHE A 19 11.05 1.60 -12.40
N LYS A 20 10.82 2.90 -12.66
CA LYS A 20 11.82 3.80 -13.23
C LYS A 20 13.07 3.84 -12.38
N ILE A 21 14.22 4.00 -13.03
CA ILE A 21 15.54 3.93 -12.39
C ILE A 21 15.73 4.94 -11.24
N ASN A 22 15.10 6.12 -11.35
CA ASN A 22 15.19 7.18 -10.34
C ASN A 22 14.14 7.05 -9.23
N PHE A 23 13.24 6.06 -9.26
CA PHE A 23 12.13 5.95 -8.32
C PHE A 23 12.58 5.94 -6.86
N LEU A 24 13.57 5.10 -6.53
CA LEU A 24 14.09 5.00 -5.16
C LEU A 24 14.77 6.28 -4.71
N GLU A 25 15.52 6.94 -5.60
CA GLU A 25 16.16 8.23 -5.33
C GLU A 25 15.12 9.33 -5.09
N ASP A 26 14.08 9.38 -5.92
CA ASP A 26 12.99 10.36 -5.79
C ASP A 26 12.31 10.25 -4.40
N ILE A 27 11.89 9.04 -4.01
CA ILE A 27 11.17 8.83 -2.74
C ILE A 27 12.07 8.91 -1.50
N TYR A 28 13.39 8.70 -1.68
CA TYR A 28 14.38 8.87 -0.62
C TYR A 28 14.62 10.34 -0.31
N ASN A 29 14.74 11.18 -1.34
CA ASN A 29 15.01 12.59 -1.17
C ASN A 29 13.76 13.35 -0.69
N PHE A 30 12.61 13.09 -1.29
CA PHE A 30 11.36 13.78 -0.95
C PHE A 30 10.15 12.85 -1.02
N PRO A 31 9.31 12.78 0.02
CA PRO A 31 8.06 12.04 -0.07
C PRO A 31 7.16 12.60 -1.19
N VAL A 32 6.75 11.73 -2.12
CA VAL A 32 5.99 12.11 -3.31
C VAL A 32 4.48 11.96 -3.06
N PRO A 33 3.65 12.99 -3.30
CA PRO A 33 2.22 12.91 -3.06
C PRO A 33 1.50 11.98 -4.04
N LEU A 34 0.82 10.96 -3.52
CA LEU A 34 -0.05 10.07 -4.30
C LEU A 34 -1.51 10.53 -4.29
N TRP A 35 -1.93 11.21 -3.23
CA TRP A 35 -3.25 11.78 -3.10
C TRP A 35 -3.20 13.02 -2.21
N SER A 36 -4.01 14.02 -2.53
CA SER A 36 -4.15 15.24 -1.75
C SER A 36 -5.57 15.78 -1.89
N GLN A 37 -6.15 16.26 -0.80
CA GLN A 37 -7.45 16.91 -0.80
C GLN A 37 -7.54 17.95 0.30
N GLN A 38 -8.01 19.14 -0.06
CA GLN A 38 -8.45 20.15 0.91
C GLN A 38 -9.84 19.79 1.43
N ILE A 39 -9.98 19.59 2.74
CA ILE A 39 -11.25 19.31 3.41
C ILE A 39 -11.46 20.36 4.50
N ASN A 40 -12.38 21.29 4.26
CA ASN A 40 -12.50 22.54 5.03
C ASN A 40 -11.15 23.28 5.03
N ASP A 41 -10.63 23.66 6.21
CA ASP A 41 -9.33 24.32 6.38
C ASP A 41 -8.19 23.34 6.66
N THR A 42 -8.37 22.05 6.35
CA THR A 42 -7.34 21.01 6.56
C THR A 42 -6.93 20.40 5.22
N LEU A 43 -5.65 20.51 4.90
CA LEU A 43 -5.03 19.80 3.79
C LEU A 43 -4.73 18.37 4.24
N CYS A 44 -5.34 17.37 3.62
CA CYS A 44 -5.06 15.96 3.85
C CYS A 44 -4.24 15.40 2.70
N GLU A 45 -3.17 14.67 2.99
CA GLU A 45 -2.27 14.12 1.97
C GLU A 45 -1.87 12.69 2.29
N ILE A 46 -1.70 11.88 1.24
CA ILE A 46 -1.04 10.59 1.31
C ILE A 46 0.16 10.65 0.38
N VAL A 47 1.34 10.45 0.95
CA VAL A 47 2.61 10.47 0.21
C VAL A 47 3.26 9.10 0.28
N ILE A 48 4.00 8.73 -0.77
CA ILE A 48 4.95 7.62 -0.74
C ILE A 48 6.34 8.16 -0.45
N GLY A 49 7.11 7.47 0.37
CA GLY A 49 8.45 7.89 0.76
C GLY A 49 9.28 6.72 1.24
N PHE A 50 10.50 7.02 1.65
CA PHE A 50 11.38 6.09 2.31
C PHE A 50 11.22 6.19 3.85
N PRO A 51 11.17 5.09 4.60
CA PRO A 51 11.14 5.15 6.06
C PRO A 51 12.53 5.58 6.57
N HIS A 52 12.69 6.85 6.96
CA HIS A 52 13.93 7.37 7.57
C HIS A 52 14.17 6.86 9.01
N THR A 53 13.58 5.71 9.39
CA THR A 53 13.81 5.06 10.68
C THR A 53 14.79 3.90 10.49
N ILE A 54 15.73 3.75 11.42
CA ILE A 54 16.72 2.67 11.42
C ILE A 54 16.03 1.39 11.89
N ASP A 55 15.12 0.86 11.09
CA ASP A 55 14.42 -0.40 11.36
C ASP A 55 14.43 -1.25 10.08
N TYR A 56 14.81 -2.52 10.19
CA TYR A 56 14.95 -3.49 9.08
C TYR A 56 13.58 -3.94 8.49
N GLU A 57 12.59 -3.06 8.47
CA GLU A 57 11.18 -3.37 8.22
C GLU A 57 10.76 -3.17 6.75
N GLY A 58 11.52 -2.42 5.95
CA GLY A 58 11.27 -2.21 4.52
C GLY A 58 11.69 -0.82 4.05
N ASP A 59 11.57 -0.57 2.73
CA ASP A 59 12.08 0.64 2.09
C ASP A 59 10.98 1.51 1.48
N LEU A 60 9.74 1.00 1.42
CA LEU A 60 8.58 1.75 0.97
C LEU A 60 7.67 2.08 2.15
N CYS A 61 7.21 3.32 2.19
CA CYS A 61 6.35 3.83 3.24
C CYS A 61 5.23 4.68 2.64
N LEU A 62 3.98 4.40 3.01
CA LEU A 62 2.88 5.34 2.83
C LEU A 62 2.69 6.16 4.10
N ILE A 63 2.65 7.48 3.97
CA ILE A 63 2.52 8.41 5.08
C ILE A 63 1.27 9.25 4.86
N PHE A 64 0.39 9.25 5.86
CA PHE A 64 -0.75 10.15 5.89
C PHE A 64 -0.37 11.42 6.67
N LYS A 65 -0.57 12.56 6.03
CA LYS A 65 -0.28 13.89 6.59
C LYS A 65 -1.55 14.73 6.67
N ILE A 66 -1.61 15.60 7.67
CA ILE A 66 -2.54 16.74 7.69
C ILE A 66 -1.76 18.03 7.88
N ASN A 67 -2.00 19.04 7.05
CA ASN A 67 -1.29 20.32 7.07
C ASN A 67 0.25 20.14 7.14
N GLY A 68 0.79 19.16 6.40
CA GLY A 68 2.21 18.81 6.40
C GLY A 68 2.69 17.95 7.59
N VAL A 69 1.90 17.78 8.65
CA VAL A 69 2.24 16.99 9.84
C VAL A 69 1.97 15.50 9.59
N CYS A 70 2.96 14.65 9.84
CA CYS A 70 2.82 13.19 9.75
C CYS A 70 1.94 12.65 10.88
N ILE A 71 0.88 11.92 10.54
CA ILE A 71 -0.10 11.40 11.50
C ILE A 71 0.01 9.88 11.64
N TYR A 72 0.21 9.19 10.52
CA TYR A 72 0.24 7.75 10.47
C TYR A 72 1.13 7.30 9.33
N ARG A 73 1.75 6.12 9.48
CA ARG A 73 2.52 5.48 8.41
C ARG A 73 2.27 3.98 8.32
N ILE A 74 2.40 3.46 7.11
CA ILE A 74 2.48 2.03 6.82
C ILE A 74 3.80 1.76 6.10
N ILE A 75 4.61 0.85 6.62
CA ILE A 75 5.83 0.35 5.97
C ILE A 75 5.50 -0.98 5.31
N PHE A 76 5.97 -1.15 4.08
CA PHE A 76 5.70 -2.34 3.29
C PHE A 76 6.84 -2.66 2.32
N VAL A 77 6.86 -3.90 1.86
CA VAL A 77 7.77 -4.41 0.83
C VAL A 77 7.00 -5.26 -0.17
N ILE A 78 7.60 -5.48 -1.33
CA ILE A 78 7.10 -6.43 -2.33
C ILE A 78 7.81 -7.76 -2.09
N SER A 79 7.06 -8.86 -2.01
CA SER A 79 7.59 -10.19 -1.73
C SER A 79 6.92 -11.22 -2.60
N ASN A 80 7.56 -12.37 -2.76
CA ASN A 80 6.85 -13.58 -3.17
C ASN A 80 5.89 -14.05 -2.06
N GLY A 81 4.79 -14.73 -2.42
CA GLY A 81 3.81 -15.26 -1.45
C GLY A 81 4.29 -16.50 -0.67
N THR A 82 5.26 -17.25 -1.19
CA THR A 82 5.73 -18.53 -0.63
C THR A 82 6.18 -18.43 0.85
N PRO A 83 6.94 -17.40 1.29
CA PRO A 83 7.30 -17.23 2.70
C PRO A 83 6.12 -17.09 3.67
N PHE A 84 4.93 -16.77 3.14
CA PHE A 84 3.68 -16.60 3.88
C PHE A 84 2.69 -17.74 3.64
N CYS A 85 3.14 -18.84 3.02
CA CYS A 85 2.30 -19.98 2.62
C CYS A 85 1.20 -19.62 1.60
N LEU A 86 1.42 -18.58 0.80
CA LEU A 86 0.52 -18.16 -0.28
C LEU A 86 1.07 -18.59 -1.64
N LYS A 87 0.16 -18.76 -2.61
CA LYS A 87 0.50 -19.19 -3.98
C LYS A 87 0.80 -18.01 -4.92
N ASP A 88 0.44 -16.80 -4.52
CA ASP A 88 0.66 -15.59 -5.31
C ASP A 88 2.16 -15.37 -5.56
N GLU A 89 2.51 -15.09 -6.82
CA GLU A 89 3.90 -14.84 -7.23
C GLU A 89 4.44 -13.55 -6.60
N ASN A 90 3.59 -12.53 -6.47
CA ASN A 90 3.91 -11.27 -5.84
C ASN A 90 2.79 -10.82 -4.91
N VAL A 91 3.16 -10.38 -3.72
CA VAL A 91 2.27 -9.81 -2.70
C VAL A 91 2.90 -8.55 -2.13
N ILE A 92 2.08 -7.64 -1.61
CA ILE A 92 2.59 -6.61 -0.71
C ILE A 92 2.62 -7.16 0.71
N PHE A 93 3.79 -7.14 1.34
CA PHE A 93 3.92 -7.45 2.76
C PHE A 93 3.97 -6.16 3.59
N ILE A 94 2.95 -5.96 4.43
CA ILE A 94 2.85 -4.85 5.39
C ILE A 94 3.56 -5.28 6.68
N SER A 95 4.76 -4.74 6.87
CA SER A 95 5.62 -5.04 8.01
C SER A 95 5.32 -4.17 9.23
N SER A 96 4.79 -2.96 9.03
CA SER A 96 4.59 -1.99 10.10
C SER A 96 3.39 -1.08 9.86
N VAL A 97 2.64 -0.79 10.91
CA VAL A 97 1.51 0.16 10.92
C VAL A 97 1.63 0.99 12.19
N GLN A 98 2.02 2.27 12.04
CA GLN A 98 2.46 3.09 13.18
C GLN A 98 1.79 4.47 13.15
N GLY A 99 1.19 4.84 14.29
CA GLY A 99 0.65 6.18 14.52
C GLY A 99 1.67 7.07 15.22
N MET A 100 1.66 8.36 14.92
CA MET A 100 2.49 9.34 15.63
C MET A 100 1.86 9.69 16.98
N HIS A 101 2.69 10.14 17.94
CA HIS A 101 2.25 10.59 19.27
C HIS A 101 1.60 11.99 19.22
N ASP A 102 0.61 12.15 18.36
CA ASP A 102 -0.16 13.40 18.19
C ASP A 102 -1.66 13.06 18.14
N PHE A 103 -2.22 12.85 19.33
CA PHE A 103 -3.61 12.42 19.48
C PHE A 103 -4.62 13.43 18.97
N ASP A 104 -4.31 14.72 19.06
CA ASP A 104 -5.24 15.79 18.66
C ASP A 104 -5.31 15.88 17.13
N ASN A 105 -4.17 15.80 16.45
CA ASN A 105 -4.19 15.73 14.99
C ASN A 105 -4.77 14.40 14.48
N VAL A 106 -4.58 13.27 15.18
CA VAL A 106 -5.27 12.00 14.84
C VAL A 106 -6.79 12.15 14.95
N LYS A 107 -7.29 12.81 16.00
CA LYS A 107 -8.73 13.09 16.18
C LYS A 107 -9.26 14.03 15.11
N LEU A 108 -8.52 15.12 14.82
CA LEU A 108 -8.86 16.07 13.77
C LEU A 108 -8.96 15.36 12.41
N ALA A 109 -7.91 14.63 12.03
CA ALA A 109 -7.87 13.81 10.82
C ALA A 109 -9.07 12.87 10.70
N THR A 110 -9.38 12.16 11.79
CA THR A 110 -10.53 11.24 11.80
C THR A 110 -11.83 11.99 11.52
N LYS A 111 -12.03 13.15 12.15
CA LYS A 111 -13.25 13.96 12.00
C LYS A 111 -13.40 14.51 10.58
N VAL A 112 -12.36 15.11 10.01
CA VAL A 112 -12.42 15.71 8.66
C VAL A 112 -12.57 14.64 7.58
N CYS A 113 -11.93 13.48 7.75
CA CYS A 113 -12.01 12.34 6.83
C CYS A 113 -13.23 11.43 7.09
N HIS A 114 -14.41 12.02 7.30
CA HIS A 114 -15.69 11.31 7.43
C HIS A 114 -15.74 10.24 8.54
N ASP A 115 -15.09 10.49 9.67
CA ASP A 115 -14.93 9.55 10.79
C ASP A 115 -14.23 8.24 10.38
N ILE A 116 -13.27 8.32 9.47
CA ILE A 116 -12.40 7.21 9.08
C ILE A 116 -11.05 7.42 9.77
N GLN A 117 -10.61 6.42 10.53
CA GLN A 117 -9.33 6.48 11.23
C GLN A 117 -8.17 6.56 10.21
N PRO A 118 -7.08 7.31 10.51
CA PRO A 118 -5.94 7.46 9.60
C PRO A 118 -5.36 6.13 9.06
N ALA A 119 -5.20 5.12 9.93
CA ALA A 119 -4.74 3.80 9.52
C ALA A 119 -5.66 3.13 8.45
N GLN A 120 -6.96 3.41 8.50
CA GLN A 120 -7.94 2.90 7.54
C GLN A 120 -7.92 3.68 6.21
N LEU A 121 -7.48 4.94 6.22
CA LEU A 121 -7.21 5.72 5.00
C LEU A 121 -5.96 5.18 4.31
N LEU A 122 -4.91 4.89 5.08
CA LEU A 122 -3.70 4.28 4.54
C LEU A 122 -3.96 2.89 3.96
N MET A 123 -4.84 2.07 4.55
CA MET A 123 -5.23 0.80 3.92
C MET A 123 -5.99 0.99 2.61
N ALA A 124 -6.82 2.03 2.49
CA ALA A 124 -7.45 2.36 1.21
C ALA A 124 -6.40 2.76 0.16
N ALA A 125 -5.38 3.52 0.54
CA ALA A 125 -4.24 3.81 -0.34
C ALA A 125 -3.42 2.55 -0.67
N MET A 126 -3.19 1.65 0.29
CA MET A 126 -2.51 0.37 0.04
C MET A 126 -3.27 -0.49 -0.98
N SER A 127 -4.61 -0.48 -0.94
CA SER A 127 -5.43 -1.10 -1.99
C SER A 127 -5.15 -0.50 -3.37
N GLY A 128 -5.01 0.82 -3.46
CA GLY A 128 -4.61 1.54 -4.68
C GLY A 128 -3.22 1.13 -5.18
N VAL A 129 -2.22 1.09 -4.30
CA VAL A 129 -0.87 0.63 -4.64
C VAL A 129 -0.89 -0.82 -5.13
N THR A 130 -1.62 -1.70 -4.43
CA THR A 130 -1.74 -3.13 -4.79
C THR A 130 -2.40 -3.29 -6.15
N THR A 131 -3.45 -2.51 -6.42
CA THR A 131 -4.17 -2.51 -7.70
C THR A 131 -3.28 -2.02 -8.83
N ALA A 132 -2.52 -0.94 -8.64
CA ALA A 132 -1.60 -0.42 -9.65
C ALA A 132 -0.48 -1.41 -10.00
N LEU A 133 -0.02 -2.18 -9.01
CA LEU A 133 0.97 -3.25 -9.22
C LEU A 133 0.38 -4.51 -9.88
N GLY A 134 -0.94 -4.57 -10.07
CA GLY A 134 -1.63 -5.75 -10.61
C GLY A 134 -1.69 -6.93 -9.63
N PHE A 135 -1.42 -6.71 -8.35
CA PHE A 135 -1.46 -7.75 -7.32
C PHE A 135 -2.88 -7.94 -6.79
N LYS A 136 -3.16 -9.14 -6.27
CA LYS A 136 -4.48 -9.49 -5.71
C LYS A 136 -4.48 -9.67 -4.20
N THR A 137 -3.29 -9.73 -3.61
CA THR A 137 -3.12 -10.14 -2.22
C THR A 137 -2.08 -9.27 -1.52
N MET A 138 -2.43 -8.81 -0.32
CA MET A 138 -1.50 -8.25 0.64
C MET A 138 -1.35 -9.20 1.83
N VAL A 139 -0.26 -9.06 2.56
CA VAL A 139 0.04 -9.82 3.77
C VAL A 139 0.26 -8.86 4.93
N GLY A 140 -0.49 -9.03 6.02
CA GLY A 140 -0.31 -8.28 7.26
C GLY A 140 0.40 -9.10 8.33
N ILE A 141 1.30 -8.50 9.10
CA ILE A 141 1.95 -9.16 10.24
C ILE A 141 1.02 -9.18 11.48
N GLY A 142 0.90 -10.34 12.14
CA GLY A 142 0.23 -10.47 13.43
C GLY A 142 1.11 -10.06 14.61
N ASN A 143 0.52 -9.90 15.79
CA ASN A 143 1.18 -9.34 16.99
C ASN A 143 2.46 -10.09 17.46
N LYS A 144 2.67 -11.35 17.05
CA LYS A 144 3.69 -12.24 17.65
C LYS A 144 5.16 -12.01 17.21
N ASN A 145 5.44 -11.00 16.38
CA ASN A 145 6.80 -10.70 15.90
C ASN A 145 7.27 -9.25 16.16
N GLN A 146 6.58 -8.49 17.02
CA GLN A 146 7.09 -7.16 17.41
C GLN A 146 8.31 -7.33 18.32
N ILE A 147 9.50 -7.08 17.76
CA ILE A 147 10.77 -7.09 18.49
C ILE A 147 10.85 -5.89 19.46
N SER A 148 10.01 -4.86 19.30
CA SER A 148 9.93 -3.71 20.21
C SER A 148 8.96 -3.94 21.39
N GLN A 149 9.31 -4.84 22.33
CA GLN A 149 8.61 -4.97 23.62
C GLN A 149 8.96 -3.81 24.60
N GLY A 150 8.79 -2.57 24.15
CA GLY A 150 9.12 -1.36 24.91
C GLY A 150 7.91 -0.45 25.10
N LYS A 151 7.17 -0.65 26.21
CA LYS A 151 6.24 0.30 26.87
C LYS A 151 5.09 0.90 26.01
N ARG A 152 3.88 0.38 26.28
CA ARG A 152 2.53 0.92 25.95
C ARG A 152 2.14 0.93 24.46
N PHE A 153 1.99 -0.26 23.87
CA PHE A 153 1.30 -0.38 22.58
C PHE A 153 -0.22 -0.27 22.73
N TYR A 154 -0.80 0.78 22.13
CA TYR A 154 -2.25 0.99 21.98
C TYR A 154 -2.81 0.37 20.68
N PHE A 155 -1.98 -0.29 19.86
CA PHE A 155 -2.36 -0.80 18.53
C PHE A 155 -2.23 -2.33 18.45
N SER A 156 -3.36 -3.02 18.26
CA SER A 156 -3.39 -4.47 18.02
C SER A 156 -3.42 -4.74 16.53
N TYR A 157 -2.35 -5.34 15.99
CA TYR A 157 -2.27 -5.72 14.58
C TYR A 157 -3.29 -6.80 14.22
N ASN A 158 -3.54 -7.75 15.13
CA ASN A 158 -4.56 -8.78 14.92
C ASN A 158 -5.93 -8.13 14.69
N ASN A 159 -6.41 -7.31 15.64
CA ASN A 159 -7.71 -6.64 15.54
C ASN A 159 -7.78 -5.68 14.33
N PHE A 160 -6.62 -5.18 13.87
CA PHE A 160 -6.54 -4.32 12.70
C PHE A 160 -6.70 -5.12 11.40
N PHE A 161 -5.92 -6.18 11.21
CA PHE A 161 -5.91 -6.97 9.97
C PHE A 161 -7.07 -7.96 9.85
N GLU A 162 -7.67 -8.43 10.95
CA GLU A 162 -8.92 -9.21 10.95
C GLU A 162 -10.09 -8.48 10.26
N LYS A 163 -10.02 -7.15 10.13
CA LYS A 163 -11.01 -6.35 9.40
C LYS A 163 -10.91 -6.51 7.89
N TYR A 164 -9.77 -6.96 7.38
CA TYR A 164 -9.43 -6.96 5.96
C TYR A 164 -9.16 -8.36 5.40
N GLY A 165 -8.72 -9.28 6.25
CA GLY A 165 -8.22 -10.57 5.82
C GLY A 165 -8.41 -11.66 6.86
N VAL A 166 -7.89 -12.83 6.54
CA VAL A 166 -7.96 -14.03 7.38
C VAL A 166 -6.58 -14.45 7.84
N LEU A 167 -6.48 -14.96 9.06
CA LEU A 167 -5.23 -15.51 9.58
C LEU A 167 -4.88 -16.78 8.81
N VAL A 168 -3.69 -16.83 8.23
CA VAL A 168 -3.19 -18.02 7.52
C VAL A 168 -2.81 -19.08 8.55
N SER A 169 -3.46 -20.25 8.44
CA SER A 169 -3.32 -21.36 9.40
C SER A 169 -1.86 -21.76 9.61
N GLY A 170 -1.47 -21.94 10.87
CA GLY A 170 -0.10 -22.31 11.24
C GLY A 170 0.94 -21.18 11.12
N THR A 171 0.51 -19.95 10.81
CA THR A 171 1.39 -18.78 10.69
C THR A 171 0.93 -17.63 11.60
N ASN A 172 1.67 -16.52 11.58
CA ASN A 172 1.27 -15.25 12.20
C ASN A 172 0.94 -14.18 11.15
N TYR A 173 0.52 -14.58 9.95
CA TYR A 173 0.26 -13.66 8.85
C TYR A 173 -1.23 -13.63 8.50
N TYR A 174 -1.72 -12.45 8.12
CA TYR A 174 -3.05 -12.26 7.58
C TYR A 174 -2.97 -12.18 6.06
N GLU A 175 -3.70 -13.06 5.37
CA GLU A 175 -3.94 -12.94 3.93
C GLU A 175 -5.07 -11.94 3.71
N ILE A 176 -4.77 -10.86 3.00
CA ILE A 176 -5.68 -9.74 2.78
C ILE A 176 -5.96 -9.62 1.28
N PRO A 177 -7.14 -10.05 0.81
CA PRO A 177 -7.50 -9.93 -0.60
C PRO A 177 -7.76 -8.46 -0.98
N VAL A 178 -7.39 -8.11 -2.21
CA VAL A 178 -7.68 -6.82 -2.85
C VAL A 178 -8.51 -7.09 -4.12
N PRO A 179 -9.68 -6.45 -4.30
CA PRO A 179 -10.28 -5.43 -3.43
C PRO A 179 -10.78 -6.00 -2.09
N PHE A 180 -10.82 -5.17 -1.05
CA PHE A 180 -11.29 -5.59 0.27
C PHE A 180 -12.73 -6.08 0.25
N ALA A 181 -13.01 -7.15 1.01
CA ALA A 181 -14.37 -7.65 1.15
C ALA A 181 -15.26 -6.64 1.89
N GLU A 182 -16.36 -6.25 1.25
CA GLU A 182 -17.33 -5.34 1.83
C GLU A 182 -18.68 -6.01 2.05
N LYS A 183 -19.27 -5.81 3.23
CA LYS A 183 -20.66 -6.24 3.48
C LYS A 183 -21.62 -5.56 2.49
N PRO A 184 -22.57 -6.26 1.86
CA PRO A 184 -23.58 -5.62 1.02
C PRO A 184 -24.33 -4.52 1.78
N LEU A 185 -24.60 -3.39 1.12
CA LEU A 185 -25.31 -2.26 1.76
C LEU A 185 -26.71 -2.65 2.28
N ALA A 186 -27.36 -3.62 1.62
CA ALA A 186 -28.64 -4.17 2.06
C ALA A 186 -28.58 -4.80 3.47
N MET A 187 -27.42 -5.37 3.84
CA MET A 187 -27.19 -5.99 5.16
C MET A 187 -26.79 -4.98 6.24
N ILE A 188 -26.65 -3.70 5.90
CA ILE A 188 -26.35 -2.63 6.86
C ILE A 188 -27.67 -2.02 7.33
N GLU A 189 -27.80 -1.75 8.63
CA GLU A 189 -28.96 -1.06 9.18
C GLU A 189 -29.21 0.28 8.47
N MET A 190 -30.47 0.57 8.14
CA MET A 190 -30.86 1.72 7.30
C MET A 190 -30.28 3.05 7.78
N LYS A 191 -30.30 3.31 9.09
CA LYS A 191 -29.74 4.53 9.73
C LYS A 191 -28.23 4.69 9.53
N HIS A 192 -27.50 3.61 9.23
CA HIS A 192 -26.05 3.63 9.01
C HIS A 192 -25.65 3.56 7.52
N ARG A 193 -26.57 3.15 6.63
CA ARG A 193 -26.28 2.95 5.19
C ARG A 193 -25.65 4.17 4.53
N LYS A 194 -26.23 5.37 4.69
CA LYS A 194 -25.73 6.61 4.07
C LYS A 194 -24.31 6.96 4.54
N ARG A 195 -24.05 6.81 5.84
CA ARG A 195 -22.71 7.04 6.42
C ARG A 195 -21.70 6.04 5.87
N THR A 196 -22.06 4.76 5.82
CA THR A 196 -21.18 3.72 5.25
C THR A 196 -20.91 4.00 3.77
N GLN A 197 -21.92 4.31 2.97
CA GLN A 197 -21.74 4.63 1.55
C GLN A 197 -20.77 5.80 1.35
N LYS A 198 -20.91 6.87 2.14
CA LYS A 198 -19.99 8.02 2.09
C LYS A 198 -18.55 7.61 2.43
N LYS A 199 -18.36 6.77 3.45
CA LYS A 199 -17.02 6.28 3.82
C LYS A 199 -16.40 5.41 2.72
N ARG A 200 -17.20 4.56 2.07
CA ARG A 200 -16.75 3.70 0.97
C ARG A 200 -16.37 4.51 -0.26
N ALA A 201 -17.22 5.44 -0.68
CA ALA A 201 -16.92 6.33 -1.79
C ALA A 201 -15.61 7.10 -1.57
N PHE A 202 -15.38 7.59 -0.35
CA PHE A 202 -14.14 8.29 0.01
C PHE A 202 -12.90 7.36 -0.04
N LYS A 203 -13.00 6.15 0.51
CA LYS A 203 -11.91 5.15 0.42
C LYS A 203 -11.63 4.74 -1.02
N ASN A 204 -12.66 4.52 -1.83
CA ASN A 204 -12.50 4.16 -3.24
C ASN A 204 -11.84 5.29 -4.02
N ASN A 205 -12.26 6.54 -3.80
CA ASN A 205 -11.60 7.70 -4.42
C ASN A 205 -10.10 7.77 -4.07
N ILE A 206 -9.74 7.56 -2.79
CA ILE A 206 -8.34 7.47 -2.39
C ILE A 206 -7.63 6.35 -3.15
N SER A 207 -8.19 5.14 -3.15
CA SER A 207 -7.60 3.96 -3.81
C SER A 207 -7.39 4.18 -5.31
N GLU A 208 -8.37 4.72 -6.01
CA GLU A 208 -8.31 5.01 -7.46
C GLU A 208 -7.27 6.07 -7.78
N ASN A 209 -7.24 7.19 -7.04
CA ASN A 209 -6.25 8.25 -7.27
C ASN A 209 -4.83 7.78 -6.96
N VAL A 210 -4.67 7.01 -5.87
CA VAL A 210 -3.37 6.42 -5.53
C VAL A 210 -2.92 5.44 -6.61
N ALA A 211 -3.82 4.61 -7.13
CA ALA A 211 -3.49 3.68 -8.21
C ALA A 211 -2.99 4.42 -9.46
N LEU A 212 -3.74 5.42 -9.93
CA LEU A 212 -3.35 6.26 -11.07
C LEU A 212 -2.03 7.00 -10.82
N ALA A 213 -1.84 7.54 -9.61
CA ALA A 213 -0.61 8.24 -9.25
C ALA A 213 0.61 7.31 -9.18
N MET A 214 0.43 6.01 -8.94
CA MET A 214 1.53 5.03 -8.94
C MET A 214 2.06 4.74 -10.34
N GLU A 215 1.20 4.77 -11.36
CA GLU A 215 1.56 4.44 -12.76
C GLU A 215 2.72 5.29 -13.28
N ARG A 216 2.86 6.54 -12.82
CA ARG A 216 3.97 7.42 -13.24
C ARG A 216 5.34 6.92 -12.81
N PHE A 217 5.44 5.99 -11.87
CA PHE A 217 6.71 5.43 -11.41
C PHE A 217 7.08 4.14 -12.15
N PHE A 218 6.18 3.55 -12.92
CA PHE A 218 6.46 2.30 -13.62
C PHE A 218 7.26 2.55 -14.90
N VAL A 219 8.06 1.55 -15.28
CA VAL A 219 8.67 1.50 -16.61
C VAL A 219 7.54 1.30 -17.61
N LYS A 220 7.46 2.14 -18.64
CA LYS A 220 6.57 1.85 -19.77
C LYS A 220 7.15 0.63 -20.47
N GLU A 221 6.38 -0.44 -20.63
CA GLU A 221 6.79 -1.53 -21.50
C GLU A 221 7.19 -0.93 -22.86
N ALA A 222 8.41 -1.23 -23.31
CA ALA A 222 8.76 -0.95 -24.69
C ALA A 222 7.77 -1.73 -25.56
N GLU A 223 7.12 -1.06 -26.51
CA GLU A 223 6.38 -1.76 -27.57
C GLU A 223 7.30 -2.88 -28.10
N PRO A 224 6.80 -4.12 -28.26
CA PRO A 224 7.60 -5.17 -28.86
C PRO A 224 8.08 -4.64 -30.21
N ALA A 225 9.40 -4.55 -30.38
CA ALA A 225 10.04 -4.09 -31.61
C ALA A 225 9.32 -4.78 -32.78
N GLY A 226 8.69 -3.97 -33.62
CA GLY A 226 7.89 -4.45 -34.74
C GLY A 226 8.66 -5.55 -35.45
N VAL A 227 7.98 -6.69 -35.63
CA VAL A 227 8.47 -7.80 -36.46
C VAL A 227 8.94 -7.18 -37.77
N ILE A 228 10.26 -7.19 -37.98
CA ILE A 228 10.85 -6.78 -39.25
C ILE A 228 10.36 -7.84 -40.24
N ASP A 229 9.44 -7.44 -41.12
CA ASP A 229 8.93 -8.30 -42.19
C ASP A 229 10.09 -8.61 -43.14
N GLU A 230 10.64 -9.81 -43.04
CA GLU A 230 11.71 -10.35 -43.89
C GLU A 230 11.33 -10.43 -45.38
N LYS A 231 10.12 -10.00 -45.79
CA LYS A 231 9.71 -9.95 -47.20
C LYS A 231 10.16 -8.72 -47.99
N SER A 232 10.98 -7.84 -47.41
CA SER A 232 11.49 -6.64 -48.08
C SER A 232 12.95 -6.78 -48.52
N LEU A 233 13.32 -7.90 -49.14
CA LEU A 233 14.59 -8.01 -49.88
C LEU A 233 14.30 -7.79 -51.37
N PRO A 234 14.87 -6.75 -52.02
CA PRO A 234 14.71 -6.57 -53.46
C PRO A 234 15.43 -7.71 -54.19
N VAL A 235 14.68 -8.43 -55.02
CA VAL A 235 15.22 -9.39 -55.98
C VAL A 235 16.09 -8.60 -56.95
N LEU A 236 17.41 -8.79 -56.87
CA LEU A 236 18.33 -8.35 -57.91
C LEU A 236 18.01 -9.14 -59.18
N GLN A 237 17.51 -8.45 -60.21
CA GLN A 237 17.49 -8.95 -61.58
C GLN A 237 18.64 -8.31 -62.35
N ASN A 238 19.36 -9.19 -63.07
CA ASN A 238 20.57 -8.97 -63.87
C ASN A 238 20.49 -7.82 -64.87
#